data_AF-A0A7Y2FWH7-F1
#
_entry.id   AF-A0A7Y2FWH7-F1
#
_cell.length_a   1.000
_cell.length_b   1.000
_cell.length_c   1.000
_cell.angle_alpha   90.00
_cell.angle_beta   90.00
_cell.angle_gamma   90.00
#
_symmetry.space_group_name_H-M   'P 1'
#
loop_
_entity.id
_entity.type
_entity.pdbx_description
1 polymer ?
#
loop_
_entity_poly.entity_id
_entity_poly.type
_entity_poly.pdbx_seq_one_letter_code
_entity_poly.pdbx_strand_id
1 'polypeptide(L)'
;MWHGIEVLDTSFVEFATSPAPACTDGIYGGHIWLNRGNNVFPDAPEDLFFFSGFQGQYVCGIPSKQLIVVRLGVQGDDPFVMNEVLKFICESVPTI
;
A
#
# COMPACT_ATOMS: atom_id res chain seq x y z
N MET A 1 2.60 -17.19 3.41
CA MET A 1 1.94 -18.50 3.61
C MET A 1 0.45 -18.40 3.30
N TRP A 2 -0.09 -19.32 2.51
CA TRP A 2 -1.52 -19.49 2.27
C TRP A 2 -1.90 -20.94 2.60
N HIS A 3 -2.75 -21.13 3.62
CA HIS A 3 -3.14 -22.46 4.11
C HIS A 3 -1.93 -23.38 4.41
N GLY A 4 -0.85 -22.82 4.97
CA GLY A 4 0.38 -23.57 5.27
C GLY A 4 1.31 -23.81 4.07
N ILE A 5 1.00 -23.26 2.89
CA ILE A 5 1.83 -23.35 1.68
C ILE A 5 2.52 -22.02 1.41
N GLU A 6 3.80 -22.05 1.09
CA GLU A 6 4.53 -20.88 0.59
C GLU A 6 4.20 -20.67 -0.89
N VAL A 7 3.37 -19.66 -1.19
CA VAL A 7 2.97 -19.33 -2.57
C VAL A 7 4.00 -18.41 -3.24
N LEU A 8 4.65 -17.57 -2.45
CA LEU A 8 5.72 -16.66 -2.87
C LEU A 8 6.87 -16.80 -1.89
N ASP A 9 8.08 -16.81 -2.42
CA ASP A 9 9.30 -16.81 -1.62
C ASP A 9 9.34 -15.55 -0.73
N THR A 10 9.72 -15.72 0.53
CA THR A 10 9.75 -14.61 1.50
C THR A 10 10.70 -13.50 1.04
N SER A 11 11.84 -13.85 0.43
CA SER A 11 12.79 -12.87 -0.12
C SER A 11 12.21 -12.10 -1.31
N PHE A 12 11.33 -12.74 -2.11
CA PHE A 12 10.62 -12.05 -3.18
C PHE A 12 9.63 -11.03 -2.62
N VAL A 13 8.89 -11.38 -1.56
CA VAL A 13 7.97 -10.45 -0.89
C VAL A 13 8.73 -9.25 -0.34
N GLU A 14 9.84 -9.49 0.38
CA GLU A 14 10.71 -8.42 0.90
C GLU A 14 11.23 -7.51 -0.20
N PHE A 15 11.71 -8.08 -1.31
CA PHE A 15 12.15 -7.32 -2.47
C PHE A 15 11.01 -6.49 -3.10
N ALA A 16 9.83 -7.10 -3.26
CA ALA A 16 8.69 -6.43 -3.89
C ALA A 16 8.19 -5.24 -3.07
N THR A 17 8.23 -5.33 -1.74
CA THR A 17 7.77 -4.28 -0.81
C THR A 17 8.89 -3.40 -0.25
N SER A 18 10.13 -3.55 -0.73
CA SER A 18 11.25 -2.67 -0.40
C SER A 18 11.65 -1.86 -1.63
N PRO A 19 12.29 -0.68 -1.47
CA PRO A 19 12.70 0.08 -2.65
C PRO A 19 13.60 -0.69 -3.58
N ALA A 20 13.28 -0.61 -4.86
CA ALA A 20 14.13 -1.15 -5.90
C ALA A 20 15.50 -0.44 -5.86
N PRO A 21 16.61 -1.14 -6.11
CA PRO A 21 17.95 -0.54 -6.04
C PRO A 21 18.14 0.71 -6.91
N ALA A 22 17.39 0.82 -8.01
CA ALA A 22 17.43 1.96 -8.93
C ALA A 22 16.48 3.12 -8.53
N CYS A 23 15.59 2.92 -7.56
CA CYS A 23 14.60 3.92 -7.12
C CYS A 23 15.20 4.78 -6.00
N THR A 24 15.90 5.86 -6.36
CA THR A 24 16.68 6.66 -5.40
C THR A 24 15.83 7.44 -4.40
N ASP A 25 14.58 7.76 -4.75
CA ASP A 25 13.59 8.39 -3.87
C ASP A 25 12.83 7.37 -2.99
N GLY A 26 13.02 6.07 -3.23
CA GLY A 26 12.48 5.00 -2.39
C GLY A 26 10.99 4.72 -2.56
N ILE A 27 10.34 5.24 -3.60
CA ILE A 27 8.87 5.24 -3.72
C ILE A 27 8.32 4.03 -4.49
N TYR A 28 9.21 3.18 -5.01
CA TYR A 28 8.85 2.05 -5.86
C TYR A 28 9.73 0.84 -5.58
N GLY A 29 9.09 -0.32 -5.42
CA GLY A 29 9.73 -1.63 -5.24
C GLY A 29 9.67 -2.50 -6.49
N GLY A 30 9.60 -3.82 -6.30
CA GLY A 30 9.41 -4.80 -7.37
C GLY A 30 7.99 -4.78 -7.94
N HIS A 31 7.66 -3.76 -8.74
CA HIS A 31 6.32 -3.49 -9.32
C HIS A 31 5.24 -3.02 -8.33
N ILE A 32 5.63 -2.54 -7.15
CA ILE A 32 4.72 -2.08 -6.09
C ILE A 32 5.09 -0.64 -5.69
N TRP A 33 4.10 0.23 -5.51
CA TRP A 33 4.33 1.57 -4.98
C TRP A 33 4.51 1.53 -3.46
N LEU A 34 5.35 2.40 -2.93
CA LEU A 34 5.70 2.48 -1.51
C LEU A 34 5.39 3.88 -0.99
N ASN A 35 4.79 3.98 0.20
CA ASN A 35 4.48 5.25 0.87
C ASN A 35 5.68 5.77 1.70
N ARG A 36 6.90 5.52 1.22
CA ARG A 36 8.12 5.89 1.94
C ARG A 36 8.26 7.39 2.05
N GLY A 37 8.64 7.89 3.23
CA GLY A 37 8.61 9.31 3.54
C GLY A 37 7.21 9.95 3.47
N ASN A 38 6.14 9.15 3.52
CA ASN A 38 4.74 9.60 3.48
C ASN A 38 4.42 10.53 2.30
N ASN A 39 5.01 10.22 1.14
CA ASN A 39 4.97 11.08 -0.04
C ASN A 39 3.63 11.08 -0.81
N VAL A 40 2.91 9.95 -0.84
CA VAL A 40 1.65 9.78 -1.57
C VAL A 40 0.45 9.85 -0.64
N PHE A 41 0.55 9.23 0.54
CA PHE A 41 -0.47 9.24 1.58
C PHE A 41 0.14 9.76 2.90
N PRO A 42 0.20 11.10 3.07
CA PRO A 42 0.80 11.75 4.23
C PRO A 42 0.23 11.31 5.59
N ASP A 43 -1.06 11.00 5.65
CA ASP A 43 -1.75 10.62 6.88
C ASP A 43 -1.79 9.09 7.11
N ALA A 44 -1.20 8.29 6.22
CA ALA A 44 -1.11 6.84 6.36
C ALA A 44 0.29 6.41 6.82
N PRO A 45 0.45 5.23 7.47
CA PRO A 45 1.75 4.71 7.87
C PRO A 45 2.77 4.65 6.72
N GLU A 46 4.05 4.86 7.05
CA GLU A 46 5.14 4.88 6.07
C GLU A 46 5.39 3.50 5.42
N ASP A 47 5.10 2.42 6.14
CA ASP A 47 5.26 1.04 5.66
C ASP A 47 4.11 0.59 4.73
N LEU A 48 3.19 1.49 4.39
CA LEU A 48 2.14 1.23 3.41
C LEU A 48 2.77 0.97 2.03
N PHE A 49 2.43 -0.16 1.44
CA PHE A 49 2.67 -0.44 0.02
C PHE A 49 1.32 -0.52 -0.72
N PHE A 50 1.29 -0.18 -2.01
CA PHE A 50 0.04 -0.15 -2.74
C PHE A 50 0.16 -0.41 -4.23
N PHE A 51 -0.97 -0.84 -4.79
CA PHE A 51 -1.21 -0.96 -6.21
C PHE A 51 -2.20 0.13 -6.61
N SER A 52 -1.87 0.90 -7.65
CA SER A 52 -2.70 1.97 -8.18
C SER A 52 -3.11 1.64 -9.60
N GLY A 53 -4.41 1.56 -9.85
CA GLY A 53 -5.00 1.30 -11.15
C GLY A 53 -5.79 2.50 -11.68
N PHE A 54 -6.04 2.49 -12.99
CA PHE A 54 -6.76 3.56 -13.68
C PHE A 54 -8.12 3.87 -13.02
N GLN A 55 -8.47 5.16 -12.91
CA GLN A 55 -9.70 5.65 -12.27
C GLN A 55 -9.86 5.27 -10.78
N GLY A 56 -8.73 5.20 -10.07
CA GLY A 56 -8.67 5.17 -8.61
C GLY A 56 -8.79 3.77 -8.02
N GLN A 57 -8.46 2.70 -8.73
CA GLN A 57 -8.46 1.36 -8.14
C GLN A 57 -7.26 1.26 -7.19
N TYR A 58 -7.49 0.86 -5.94
CA TYR A 58 -6.42 0.72 -4.96
C TYR A 58 -6.46 -0.60 -4.22
N VAL A 59 -5.29 -1.22 -4.06
CA VAL A 59 -5.03 -2.25 -3.04
C VAL A 59 -3.88 -1.74 -2.21
N CYS A 60 -4.13 -1.42 -0.94
CA CYS A 60 -3.13 -0.91 0.00
C CYS A 60 -2.89 -1.95 1.10
N GLY A 61 -1.64 -2.33 1.32
CA GLY A 61 -1.24 -3.15 2.45
C GLY A 61 -0.46 -2.34 3.48
N ILE A 62 -0.76 -2.54 4.76
CA ILE A 62 -0.16 -1.83 5.89
C ILE A 62 0.32 -2.89 6.91
N PRO A 63 1.57 -3.37 6.78
CA PRO A 63 2.12 -4.43 7.63
C PRO A 63 2.02 -4.13 9.12
N SER A 64 2.37 -2.91 9.54
CA SER A 64 2.34 -2.42 10.93
C SER A 64 0.97 -2.48 11.58
N LYS A 65 -0.11 -2.61 10.79
CA LYS A 65 -1.49 -2.73 11.25
C LYS A 65 -2.13 -4.08 10.91
N GLN A 66 -1.39 -5.00 10.28
CA GLN A 66 -1.94 -6.23 9.69
C GLN A 66 -3.20 -5.99 8.85
N LEU A 67 -3.17 -4.92 8.05
CA LEU A 67 -4.36 -4.39 7.38
C LEU A 67 -4.18 -4.38 5.87
N ILE A 68 -5.20 -4.83 5.15
CA ILE A 68 -5.35 -4.61 3.70
C ILE A 68 -6.61 -3.77 3.46
N VAL A 69 -6.49 -2.68 2.72
CA VAL A 69 -7.60 -1.83 2.27
C VAL A 69 -7.74 -1.97 0.76
N VAL A 70 -8.93 -2.34 0.29
CA VAL A 70 -9.23 -2.47 -1.14
C VAL A 70 -10.33 -1.49 -1.53
N ARG A 71 -10.04 -0.62 -2.51
CA ARG A 71 -11.05 0.25 -3.14
C ARG A 71 -11.19 -0.16 -4.59
N LEU A 72 -12.37 -0.67 -4.92
CA LEU A 72 -12.80 -0.87 -6.31
C LEU A 72 -13.84 0.21 -6.65
N GLY A 73 -13.63 0.93 -7.73
CA GLY A 73 -14.57 1.95 -8.18
C GLY A 73 -14.10 2.71 -9.41
N VAL A 74 -14.96 3.59 -9.93
CA VAL A 74 -14.63 4.50 -11.02
C VAL A 74 -14.64 5.91 -10.46
N GLN A 75 -13.50 6.57 -10.49
CA GLN A 75 -13.41 8.00 -10.20
C GLN A 75 -13.86 8.79 -11.43
N GLY A 76 -14.90 9.60 -11.25
CA GLY A 76 -15.40 10.55 -12.25
C GLY A 76 -14.73 11.92 -12.09
N ASP A 77 -15.48 12.98 -12.40
CA ASP A 77 -14.96 14.36 -12.33
C ASP A 77 -14.66 14.80 -10.89
N ASP A 78 -15.48 14.35 -9.92
CA ASP A 78 -15.22 14.57 -8.51
C ASP A 78 -14.15 13.60 -8.00
N PRO A 79 -13.00 14.09 -7.51
CA PRO A 79 -11.90 13.22 -7.16
C PRO A 79 -12.17 12.46 -5.87
N PHE A 80 -11.96 11.15 -5.90
CA PHE A 80 -11.97 10.32 -4.71
C PHE A 80 -10.67 10.52 -3.94
N VAL A 81 -10.77 10.99 -2.69
CA VAL A 81 -9.60 11.34 -1.87
C VAL A 81 -9.20 10.15 -1.00
N MET A 82 -8.35 9.27 -1.55
CA MET A 82 -7.94 8.03 -0.87
C MET A 82 -7.18 8.28 0.44
N ASN A 83 -6.42 9.37 0.56
CA ASN A 83 -5.68 9.72 1.80
C ASN A 83 -6.62 9.84 3.02
N GLU A 84 -7.74 10.57 2.88
CA GLU A 84 -8.70 10.75 3.98
C GLU A 84 -9.37 9.43 4.38
N VAL A 85 -9.63 8.55 3.41
CA VAL A 85 -10.18 7.22 3.68
C VAL A 85 -9.17 6.35 4.43
N LEU A 86 -7.91 6.35 3.99
CA LEU A 86 -6.82 5.62 4.67
C LEU A 86 -6.63 6.12 6.09
N LYS A 87 -6.61 7.44 6.30
CA LYS A 87 -6.54 8.07 7.61
C LYS A 87 -7.67 7.60 8.53
N PHE A 88 -8.91 7.75 8.09
CA PHE A 88 -10.09 7.36 8.86
C PHE A 88 -10.05 5.88 9.26
N ILE A 89 -9.69 4.98 8.33
CA ILE A 89 -9.55 3.56 8.62
C ILE A 89 -8.41 3.31 9.61
N CYS A 90 -7.23 3.91 9.40
CA CYS A 90 -6.06 3.71 10.25
C CYS A 90 -6.28 4.19 11.70
N GLU A 91 -7.08 5.24 11.89
CA GLU A 91 -7.51 5.75 13.20
C GLU A 91 -8.56 4.85 13.87
N SER A 92 -9.37 4.16 13.08
CA SER A 92 -10.46 3.29 13.57
C SER A 92 -10.02 1.86 13.89
N VAL A 93 -8.92 1.38 13.28
CA VAL A 93 -8.40 0.03 13.47
C VAL A 93 -7.33 0.03 14.58
N PRO A 94 -7.49 -0.77 15.65
CA PRO A 94 -6.51 -0.87 16.72
C PRO A 94 -5.13 -1.28 16.21
N THR A 95 -4.07 -0.72 16.81
CA THR A 95 -2.71 -1.23 16.64
C THR A 95 -2.57 -2.56 17.39
N ILE A 96 -1.81 -3.50 16.83
CA ILE A 96 -1.56 -4.83 17.42
C ILE A 96 -0.24 -4.80 18.20
#